data_AF-A0A7S0YQE8-F1
#
_entry.id   AF-A0A7S0YQE8-F1
#
_cell.length_a   1.000
_cell.length_b   1.000
_cell.length_c   1.000
_cell.angle_alpha   90.00
_cell.angle_beta   90.00
_cell.angle_gamma   90.00
#
_symmetry.space_group_name_H-M   'P 1'
#
loop_
_entity.id
_entity.type
_entity.pdbx_description
1 polymer ?
#
loop_
_entity_poly.entity_id
_entity_poly.type
_entity_poly.pdbx_seq_one_letter_code
_entity_poly.pdbx_strand_id
1 'polypeptide(L)'
;TQETERVWRVFFGVVSLPLAVSCVVFFINHRYDGVPLWDFKLVPGVKASCWISSFVSFWFLYPSTFNLLEVAAVDKPKFHMWETGIMRVTRHPQMVGQLIWCLPHTLWIGNSFMVATSLGLMAHHALGAWHGDRRLRTRYGEAFEEVRARTSVVPFAALLDGRQQPPEGWLLEFARAPYIAITVGTVAAYFAHPLLEGGATLLKW
;
A
#
# COMPACT_ATOMS: atom_id res chain seq x y z
N THR A 1 -14.55 -24.89 -9.24
CA THR A 1 -14.13 -25.79 -8.14
C THR A 1 -12.96 -25.15 -7.41
N GLN A 2 -12.53 -25.69 -6.26
CA GLN A 2 -11.36 -25.16 -5.53
C GLN A 2 -10.08 -25.12 -6.39
N GLU A 3 -9.96 -26.07 -7.33
CA GLU A 3 -8.88 -26.13 -8.29
C GLU A 3 -8.90 -24.95 -9.28
N THR A 4 -10.07 -24.59 -9.81
CA THR A 4 -10.22 -23.42 -10.69
C THR A 4 -9.82 -22.11 -10.00
N GLU A 5 -10.18 -21.93 -8.73
CA GLU A 5 -9.79 -20.74 -7.94
C GLU A 5 -8.27 -20.65 -7.75
N ARG A 6 -7.59 -21.79 -7.53
CA ARG A 6 -6.14 -21.85 -7.39
C ARG A 6 -5.43 -21.54 -8.70
N VAL A 7 -5.86 -22.14 -9.82
CA VAL A 7 -5.31 -21.88 -11.16
C VAL A 7 -5.44 -20.40 -11.51
N TRP A 8 -6.61 -19.80 -11.27
CA TRP A 8 -6.81 -18.37 -11.51
C TRP A 8 -5.84 -17.50 -10.72
N ARG A 9 -5.60 -17.80 -9.44
CA ARG A 9 -4.68 -17.01 -8.60
C ARG A 9 -3.24 -17.12 -9.04
N VAL A 10 -2.80 -18.31 -9.45
CA VAL A 10 -1.46 -18.52 -10.01
C VAL A 10 -1.32 -17.74 -11.31
N PHE A 11 -2.28 -17.88 -12.23
CA PHE A 11 -2.30 -17.13 -13.49
C PHE A 11 -2.27 -15.62 -13.24
N PHE A 12 -3.13 -15.13 -12.35
CA PHE A 12 -3.16 -13.72 -11.96
C PHE A 12 -1.80 -13.25 -11.43
N GLY A 13 -1.16 -14.02 -10.54
CA GLY A 13 0.18 -13.67 -10.02
C GLY A 13 1.25 -13.65 -11.11
N VAL A 14 1.29 -14.68 -11.96
CA VAL A 14 2.27 -14.81 -13.05
C VAL A 14 2.12 -13.69 -14.10
N VAL A 15 0.92 -13.18 -14.33
CA VAL A 15 0.68 -12.10 -15.28
C VAL A 15 0.85 -10.73 -14.61
N SER A 16 0.31 -10.53 -13.41
CA SER A 16 0.33 -9.23 -12.73
C SER A 16 1.71 -8.83 -12.24
N LEU A 17 2.56 -9.76 -11.77
CA LEU A 17 3.89 -9.40 -11.26
C LEU A 17 4.81 -8.87 -12.36
N PRO A 18 4.96 -9.50 -13.54
CA PRO A 18 5.72 -8.92 -14.64
C PRO A 18 5.15 -7.59 -15.13
N LEU A 19 3.82 -7.46 -15.22
CA LEU A 19 3.19 -6.18 -15.59
C LEU A 19 3.49 -5.08 -14.57
N ALA A 20 3.47 -5.40 -13.27
CA ALA A 20 3.86 -4.46 -12.22
C ALA A 20 5.33 -4.04 -12.37
N VAL A 21 6.24 -4.99 -12.64
CA VAL A 21 7.64 -4.68 -12.95
C VAL A 21 7.74 -3.75 -14.15
N SER A 22 7.01 -4.02 -15.23
CA SER A 22 7.00 -3.15 -16.41
C SER A 22 6.54 -1.74 -16.10
N CYS A 23 5.46 -1.59 -15.33
CA CYS A 23 4.97 -0.27 -14.90
C CYS A 23 6.00 0.48 -14.05
N VAL A 24 6.69 -0.21 -13.13
CA VAL A 24 7.71 0.41 -12.28
C VAL A 24 8.93 0.84 -13.09
N VAL A 25 9.42 -0.02 -14.00
CA VAL A 25 10.56 0.31 -14.89
C VAL A 25 10.22 1.52 -15.76
N PHE A 26 9.05 1.51 -16.40
CA PHE A 26 8.57 2.63 -17.21
C PHE A 26 8.48 3.91 -16.38
N PHE A 27 7.86 3.85 -15.20
CA PHE A 27 7.76 5.00 -14.29
C PHE A 27 9.13 5.57 -13.93
N ILE A 28 10.09 4.71 -13.55
CA ILE A 28 11.44 5.16 -13.20
C ILE A 28 12.06 5.86 -14.40
N ASN A 29 12.04 5.26 -15.59
CA ASN A 29 12.69 5.82 -16.77
C ASN A 29 12.05 7.15 -17.24
N HIS A 30 10.75 7.34 -17.02
CA HIS A 30 10.00 8.52 -17.46
C HIS A 30 9.69 9.51 -16.33
N ARG A 31 10.22 9.30 -15.11
CA ARG A 31 9.88 10.09 -13.91
C ARG A 31 10.11 11.60 -14.06
N TYR A 32 11.01 12.00 -14.96
CA TYR A 32 11.33 13.40 -15.22
C TYR A 32 10.65 13.97 -16.46
N ASP A 33 9.84 13.19 -17.16
CA ASP A 33 9.16 13.61 -18.38
C ASP A 33 8.01 14.59 -18.10
N GLY A 34 7.49 15.15 -19.20
CA GLY A 34 6.37 16.09 -19.15
C GLY A 34 6.80 17.53 -18.86
N VAL A 35 5.81 18.36 -18.58
CA VAL A 35 6.00 19.80 -18.35
C VAL A 35 6.42 20.02 -16.90
N PRO A 36 7.53 20.73 -16.64
CA PRO A 36 7.89 21.15 -15.28
C PRO A 36 6.84 22.09 -14.70
N LEU A 37 6.46 21.85 -13.45
CA LEU A 37 5.45 22.61 -12.70
C LEU A 37 6.06 23.26 -11.45
N TRP A 38 6.92 22.53 -10.73
CA TRP A 38 7.69 23.03 -9.59
C TRP A 38 8.97 22.21 -9.38
N ASP A 39 9.95 22.77 -8.66
CA ASP A 39 11.15 22.03 -8.24
C ASP A 39 11.46 22.30 -6.76
N PHE A 40 11.20 21.30 -5.91
CA PHE A 40 11.49 21.36 -4.48
C PHE A 40 12.68 20.47 -4.07
N LYS A 41 13.46 19.93 -5.01
CA LYS A 41 14.56 19.01 -4.70
C LYS A 41 15.65 19.65 -3.84
N LEU A 42 15.83 20.97 -3.99
CA LEU A 42 16.83 21.75 -3.25
C LEU A 42 16.30 22.35 -1.96
N VAL A 43 14.99 22.21 -1.66
CA VAL A 43 14.42 22.74 -0.43
C VAL A 43 14.86 21.86 0.75
N PRO A 44 15.48 22.43 1.80
CA PRO A 44 15.90 21.67 2.96
C PRO A 44 14.74 20.88 3.57
N GLY A 45 15.00 19.61 3.91
CA GLY A 45 14.03 18.74 4.56
C GLY A 45 13.06 18.02 3.62
N VAL A 46 12.88 18.44 2.36
CA VAL A 46 11.97 17.76 1.40
C VAL A 46 12.42 16.33 1.11
N LYS A 47 13.73 16.06 1.17
CA LYS A 47 14.29 14.72 0.96
C LYS A 47 13.97 13.80 2.12
N ALA A 48 14.19 14.34 3.32
CA ALA A 48 13.94 13.64 4.55
C ALA A 48 12.44 13.37 4.71
N SER A 49 11.57 14.35 4.38
CA SER A 49 10.13 14.17 4.45
C SER A 49 9.66 13.08 3.48
N CYS A 50 10.13 13.08 2.23
CA CYS A 50 9.80 12.05 1.25
C CYS A 50 10.21 10.65 1.71
N TRP A 51 11.37 10.54 2.35
CA TRP A 51 11.83 9.30 2.93
C TRP A 51 10.98 8.84 4.12
N ILE A 52 10.72 9.73 5.07
CA ILE A 52 9.92 9.42 6.26
C ILE A 52 8.50 9.01 5.86
N SER A 53 7.88 9.73 4.93
CA SER A 53 6.55 9.38 4.43
C SER A 53 6.55 8.04 3.69
N SER A 54 7.58 7.75 2.89
CA SER A 54 7.70 6.44 2.22
C SER A 54 7.85 5.31 3.23
N PHE A 55 8.63 5.53 4.29
CA PHE A 55 8.79 4.56 5.37
C PHE A 55 7.47 4.29 6.09
N VAL A 56 6.73 5.35 6.45
CA VAL A 56 5.40 5.24 7.05
C VAL A 56 4.43 4.54 6.09
N SER A 57 4.44 4.89 4.80
CA SER A 57 3.60 4.25 3.78
C SER A 57 3.80 2.74 3.72
N PHE A 58 5.04 2.26 3.77
CA PHE A 58 5.33 0.84 3.66
C PHE A 58 4.80 0.03 4.85
N TRP A 59 4.74 0.63 6.04
CA TRP A 59 4.04 0.04 7.19
C TRP A 59 2.54 -0.15 6.97
N PHE A 60 1.91 0.72 6.16
CA PHE A 60 0.49 0.62 5.79
C PHE A 60 0.22 -0.39 4.66
N LEU A 61 1.22 -0.75 3.86
CA LEU A 61 1.06 -1.65 2.71
C LEU A 61 0.92 -3.15 3.08
N TYR A 62 1.28 -3.55 4.31
CA TYR A 62 1.53 -4.96 4.66
C TYR A 62 0.53 -5.79 5.50
N PRO A 63 -0.72 -5.36 5.81
CA PRO A 63 -1.64 -6.14 6.64
C PRO A 63 -2.03 -7.51 6.06
N SER A 64 -1.77 -7.78 4.78
CA SER A 64 -2.01 -9.08 4.14
C SER A 64 -0.99 -10.16 4.52
N THR A 65 0.15 -9.82 5.12
CA THR A 65 1.21 -10.79 5.46
C THR A 65 1.06 -11.47 6.81
N PHE A 66 0.03 -11.14 7.59
CA PHE A 66 -0.29 -11.93 8.79
C PHE A 66 -0.68 -13.38 8.47
N ASN A 67 -0.97 -13.70 7.20
CA ASN A 67 -1.21 -15.07 6.71
C ASN A 67 -0.41 -15.34 5.43
N LEU A 68 0.93 -15.40 5.55
CA LEU A 68 1.86 -15.64 4.43
C LEU A 68 1.46 -16.84 3.55
N LEU A 69 0.88 -17.89 4.14
CA LEU A 69 0.43 -19.08 3.42
C LEU A 69 -0.78 -18.81 2.50
N GLU A 70 -1.69 -17.91 2.89
CA GLU A 70 -2.81 -17.48 2.05
C GLU A 70 -2.30 -16.63 0.88
N VAL A 71 -1.30 -15.78 1.11
CA VAL A 71 -0.64 -14.96 0.10
C VAL A 71 0.12 -15.84 -0.90
N ALA A 72 0.86 -16.84 -0.43
CA ALA A 72 1.65 -17.76 -1.25
C ALA A 72 0.81 -18.78 -2.06
N ALA A 73 -0.52 -18.67 -2.04
CA ALA A 73 -1.42 -19.60 -2.69
C ALA A 73 -1.33 -21.06 -2.24
N VAL A 74 -0.79 -21.26 -1.04
CA VAL A 74 -0.80 -22.54 -0.34
C VAL A 74 -2.16 -22.74 0.32
N ASP A 75 -2.56 -21.79 1.17
CA ASP A 75 -3.84 -21.84 1.85
C ASP A 75 -4.94 -21.11 1.07
N LYS A 76 -6.18 -21.57 1.27
CA LYS A 76 -7.35 -20.85 0.79
C LYS A 76 -7.48 -19.54 1.59
N PRO A 77 -7.61 -18.38 0.93
CA PRO A 77 -7.87 -17.13 1.63
C PRO A 77 -9.11 -17.27 2.50
N LYS A 78 -8.94 -17.16 3.81
CA LYS A 78 -10.07 -17.08 4.72
C LYS A 78 -10.44 -15.62 4.85
N PHE A 79 -11.73 -15.36 4.93
CA PHE A 79 -12.17 -14.00 5.19
C PHE A 79 -12.02 -13.74 6.67
N HIS A 80 -11.09 -12.85 6.98
CA HIS A 80 -10.80 -12.42 8.33
C HIS A 80 -11.19 -10.96 8.41
N MET A 81 -12.24 -10.65 9.18
CA MET A 81 -12.53 -9.26 9.52
C MET A 81 -11.54 -8.83 10.59
N TRP A 82 -10.37 -8.35 10.15
CA TRP A 82 -9.29 -7.98 11.06
C TRP A 82 -9.56 -6.65 11.72
N GLU A 83 -9.72 -6.69 13.04
CA GLU A 83 -9.63 -5.51 13.92
C GLU A 83 -8.30 -5.56 14.66
N THR A 84 -7.18 -5.85 13.98
CA THR A 84 -5.83 -5.98 14.59
C THR A 84 -4.75 -5.29 13.76
N GLY A 85 -3.64 -4.93 14.41
CA GLY A 85 -2.50 -4.25 13.82
C GLY A 85 -2.91 -2.93 13.15
N ILE A 86 -2.34 -2.67 11.97
CA ILE A 86 -2.62 -1.45 11.20
C ILE A 86 -4.09 -1.34 10.75
N MET A 87 -4.84 -2.44 10.70
CA MET A 87 -6.28 -2.39 10.40
C MET A 87 -7.07 -1.65 11.48
N ARG A 88 -6.53 -1.57 12.71
CA ARG A 88 -7.09 -0.72 13.77
C ARG A 88 -6.93 0.77 13.44
N VAL A 89 -5.85 1.14 12.76
CA VAL A 89 -5.63 2.53 12.35
C VAL A 89 -6.59 2.89 11.22
N THR A 90 -6.75 2.02 10.22
CA THR A 90 -7.68 2.21 9.11
C THR A 90 -8.06 0.86 8.50
N ARG A 91 -9.31 0.71 8.05
CA ARG A 91 -9.77 -0.49 7.34
C ARG A 91 -9.22 -0.60 5.91
N HIS A 92 -8.66 0.48 5.36
CA HIS A 92 -8.04 0.50 4.02
C HIS A 92 -6.58 0.97 4.07
N PRO A 93 -5.71 0.21 4.76
CA PRO A 93 -4.34 0.64 5.00
C PRO A 93 -3.52 0.69 3.71
N GLN A 94 -3.73 -0.23 2.76
CA GLN A 94 -3.07 -0.16 1.45
C GLN A 94 -3.42 1.12 0.69
N MET A 95 -4.68 1.57 0.73
CA MET A 95 -5.07 2.84 0.13
C MET A 95 -4.35 4.00 0.81
N VAL A 96 -4.40 4.07 2.15
CA VAL A 96 -3.75 5.14 2.92
C VAL A 96 -2.24 5.17 2.67
N GLY A 97 -1.58 4.02 2.71
CA GLY A 97 -0.15 3.89 2.40
C GLY A 97 0.15 4.45 1.01
N GLN A 98 -0.65 4.09 0.00
CA GLN A 98 -0.43 4.61 -1.34
C GLN A 98 -0.60 6.15 -1.42
N LEU A 99 -1.59 6.72 -0.74
CA LEU A 99 -1.76 8.18 -0.70
C LEU A 99 -0.55 8.85 -0.03
N ILE A 100 -0.08 8.31 1.09
CA ILE A 100 1.10 8.81 1.82
C ILE A 100 2.36 8.69 0.97
N TRP A 101 2.47 7.72 0.06
CA TRP A 101 3.62 7.57 -0.83
C TRP A 101 3.55 8.53 -2.03
N CYS A 102 2.39 8.63 -2.70
CA CYS A 102 2.24 9.44 -3.91
C CYS A 102 2.42 10.94 -3.65
N LEU A 103 1.81 11.49 -2.59
CA LEU A 103 1.84 12.92 -2.28
C LEU A 103 3.28 13.51 -2.18
N PRO A 104 4.17 12.99 -1.33
CA PRO A 104 5.54 13.50 -1.18
C PRO A 104 6.39 13.28 -2.44
N HIS A 105 6.20 12.19 -3.19
CA HIS A 105 6.89 11.99 -4.46
C HIS A 105 6.47 13.02 -5.51
N THR A 106 5.18 13.36 -5.55
CA THR A 106 4.67 14.44 -6.41
C THR A 106 5.28 15.78 -6.01
N LEU A 107 5.35 16.08 -4.71
CA LEU A 107 6.00 17.31 -4.22
C LEU A 107 7.50 17.33 -4.56
N TRP A 108 8.19 16.19 -4.46
CA TRP A 108 9.63 16.06 -4.79
C TRP A 108 9.90 16.23 -6.30
N ILE A 109 9.05 15.69 -7.17
CA ILE A 109 9.18 15.75 -8.64
C ILE A 109 7.96 16.45 -9.23
N GLY A 110 8.04 17.79 -9.33
CA GLY A 110 6.94 18.60 -9.83
C GLY A 110 6.90 18.69 -11.34
N ASN A 111 6.44 17.64 -12.02
CA ASN A 111 6.14 17.67 -13.45
C ASN A 111 4.77 17.05 -13.75
N SER A 112 4.26 17.29 -14.97
CA SER A 112 2.94 16.80 -15.38
C SER A 112 2.85 15.27 -15.40
N PHE A 113 3.94 14.57 -15.70
CA PHE A 113 3.98 13.10 -15.66
C PHE A 113 3.73 12.58 -14.24
N MET A 114 4.49 13.06 -13.27
CA MET A 114 4.38 12.66 -11.87
C MET A 114 3.00 12.98 -11.29
N VAL A 115 2.43 14.13 -11.65
CA VAL A 115 1.06 14.50 -11.26
C VAL A 115 0.05 13.50 -11.83
N ALA A 116 0.12 13.21 -13.14
CA ALA A 116 -0.81 12.26 -13.78
C ALA A 116 -0.67 10.86 -13.18
N THR A 117 0.55 10.36 -13.02
CA THR A 117 0.81 9.04 -12.43
C THR A 117 0.32 8.97 -10.99
N SER A 118 0.64 9.97 -10.17
CA SER A 118 0.28 9.99 -8.75
C SER A 118 -1.23 10.08 -8.56
N LEU A 119 -1.91 10.97 -9.29
CA LEU A 119 -3.37 11.07 -9.25
C LEU A 119 -4.04 9.78 -9.75
N GLY A 120 -3.54 9.20 -10.83
CA GLY A 120 -4.06 7.93 -11.35
C GLY A 120 -3.95 6.80 -10.33
N LEU A 121 -2.80 6.69 -9.67
CA LEU A 121 -2.56 5.66 -8.65
C LEU A 121 -3.38 5.92 -7.38
N MET A 122 -3.46 7.16 -6.91
CA MET A 122 -4.31 7.53 -5.78
C MET A 122 -5.79 7.23 -6.06
N ALA A 123 -6.28 7.58 -7.26
CA ALA A 123 -7.63 7.29 -7.69
C ALA A 123 -7.90 5.79 -7.78
N HIS A 124 -6.97 5.01 -8.34
CA HIS A 124 -7.07 3.54 -8.39
C HIS A 124 -7.28 2.94 -6.98
N HIS A 125 -6.49 3.38 -6.00
CA HIS A 125 -6.60 2.87 -4.64
C HIS A 125 -7.85 3.35 -3.91
N ALA A 126 -8.30 4.59 -4.14
CA ALA A 126 -9.56 5.09 -3.59
C ALA A 126 -10.76 4.31 -4.16
N LEU A 127 -10.77 4.05 -5.46
CA LEU A 127 -11.77 3.21 -6.11
C LEU A 127 -11.70 1.76 -5.61
N GLY A 128 -10.49 1.24 -5.41
CA GLY A 128 -10.26 -0.09 -4.83
C GLY A 128 -10.84 -0.23 -3.43
N ALA A 129 -10.64 0.77 -2.57
CA ALA A 129 -11.20 0.81 -1.22
C ALA A 129 -12.73 0.84 -1.24
N TRP A 130 -13.32 1.73 -2.05
CA TRP A 130 -14.78 1.84 -2.21
C TRP A 130 -15.39 0.53 -2.75
N HIS A 131 -14.80 -0.01 -3.82
CA HIS A 131 -15.28 -1.24 -4.44
C HIS A 131 -15.09 -2.44 -3.51
N GLY A 132 -14.00 -2.48 -2.74
CA GLY A 132 -13.73 -3.45 -1.69
C GLY A 132 -14.85 -3.50 -0.66
N ASP A 133 -15.19 -2.35 -0.06
CA ASP A 133 -16.29 -2.26 0.90
C ASP A 133 -17.63 -2.65 0.30
N ARG A 134 -17.91 -2.21 -0.93
CA ARG A 134 -19.15 -2.59 -1.63
C ARG A 134 -19.26 -4.11 -1.78
N ARG A 135 -18.18 -4.77 -2.19
CA ARG A 135 -18.13 -6.24 -2.32
C ARG A 135 -18.29 -6.93 -0.97
N LEU A 136 -17.65 -6.43 0.07
CA LEU A 136 -17.76 -7.00 1.42
C LEU A 136 -19.18 -6.86 1.96
N ARG A 137 -19.81 -5.70 1.80
CA ARG A 137 -21.21 -5.49 2.17
C ARG A 137 -22.15 -6.43 1.43
N THR A 138 -22.01 -6.56 0.10
CA THR A 138 -22.86 -7.47 -0.69
C THR A 138 -22.67 -8.93 -0.28
N ARG A 139 -21.45 -9.33 0.11
CA ARG A 139 -21.15 -10.73 0.44
C ARG A 139 -21.46 -11.12 1.87
N TYR A 140 -21.27 -10.20 2.83
CA TYR A 140 -21.32 -10.49 4.26
C TYR A 140 -22.41 -9.72 5.03
N GLY A 141 -23.11 -8.79 4.38
CA GLY A 141 -24.27 -8.10 4.95
C GLY A 141 -23.98 -7.45 6.30
N GLU A 142 -24.80 -7.80 7.29
CA GLU A 142 -24.75 -7.26 8.66
C GLU A 142 -23.39 -7.44 9.33
N ALA A 143 -22.75 -8.60 9.15
CA ALA A 143 -21.44 -8.86 9.75
C ALA A 143 -20.38 -7.83 9.27
N PHE A 144 -20.44 -7.40 8.01
CA PHE A 144 -19.53 -6.35 7.52
C PHE A 144 -19.93 -4.97 8.07
N GLU A 145 -21.22 -4.68 8.21
CA GLU A 145 -21.68 -3.41 8.78
C GLU A 145 -21.26 -3.27 10.25
N GLU A 146 -21.25 -4.34 11.04
CA GLU A 146 -20.71 -4.31 12.42
C GLU A 146 -19.24 -3.89 12.46
N VAL A 147 -18.40 -4.50 11.60
CA VAL A 147 -16.98 -4.17 11.54
C VAL A 147 -16.75 -2.78 10.96
N ARG A 148 -17.55 -2.38 9.97
CA ARG A 148 -17.53 -1.02 9.43
C ARG A 148 -17.92 0.00 10.49
N ALA A 149 -18.86 -0.31 11.38
CA ALA A 149 -19.26 0.56 12.48
C ALA A 149 -18.15 0.75 13.52
N ARG A 150 -17.28 -0.26 13.71
CA ARG A 150 -16.12 -0.19 14.63
C ARG A 150 -14.83 0.29 13.97
N THR A 151 -14.76 0.44 12.65
CA THR A 151 -13.54 0.81 11.92
C THR A 151 -13.70 2.12 11.12
N SER A 152 -12.64 2.58 10.46
CA SER A 152 -12.67 3.82 9.66
C SER A 152 -11.78 3.72 8.42
N VAL A 153 -12.15 4.42 7.35
CA VAL A 153 -11.24 4.65 6.21
C VAL A 153 -10.19 5.69 6.57
N VAL A 154 -10.62 6.75 7.27
CA VAL A 154 -9.74 7.82 7.75
C VAL A 154 -8.88 7.26 8.89
N PRO A 155 -7.54 7.32 8.78
CA PRO A 155 -6.63 6.86 9.82
C PRO A 155 -6.97 7.41 11.20
N PHE A 156 -6.89 6.56 12.21
CA PHE A 156 -7.13 6.84 13.64
C PHE A 156 -8.55 7.29 14.03
N ALA A 157 -9.41 7.69 13.10
CA ALA A 157 -10.73 8.25 13.44
C ALA A 157 -11.57 7.30 14.31
N ALA A 158 -11.60 6.00 14.01
CA ALA A 158 -12.35 5.05 14.85
C ALA A 158 -11.78 4.86 16.27
N LEU A 159 -10.47 5.05 16.44
CA LEU A 159 -9.81 5.01 17.76
C LEU A 159 -10.09 6.30 18.54
N LEU A 160 -9.98 7.46 17.88
CA LEU A 160 -10.22 8.78 18.47
C LEU A 160 -11.68 8.98 18.86
N ASP A 161 -12.62 8.51 18.04
CA ASP A 161 -14.06 8.59 18.30
C ASP A 161 -14.54 7.53 19.32
N GLY A 162 -13.66 6.65 19.79
CA GLY A 162 -13.93 5.65 20.82
C GLY A 162 -14.79 4.44 20.40
N ARG A 163 -15.28 4.41 19.15
CA ARG A 163 -16.05 3.26 18.60
C ARG A 163 -15.19 2.00 18.40
N GLN A 164 -13.88 2.18 18.32
CA GLN A 164 -12.91 1.09 18.38
C GLN A 164 -12.13 1.16 19.68
N GLN A 165 -12.30 0.15 20.54
CA GLN A 165 -11.57 0.05 21.80
C GLN A 165 -10.50 -1.04 21.68
N PRO A 166 -9.23 -0.68 21.44
CA PRO A 166 -8.17 -1.67 21.32
C PRO A 166 -7.87 -2.29 22.70
N PRO A 167 -7.48 -3.57 22.74
CA PRO A 167 -7.08 -4.21 23.99
C PRO A 167 -5.82 -3.55 24.57
N GLU A 168 -5.60 -3.73 25.87
CA GLU A 168 -4.35 -3.33 26.51
C GLU A 168 -3.15 -3.97 25.79
N GLY A 169 -2.10 -3.19 25.56
CA GLY A 169 -0.90 -3.67 24.89
C GLY A 169 -1.05 -3.92 23.38
N TRP A 170 -2.13 -3.47 22.71
CA TRP A 170 -2.29 -3.65 21.25
C TRP A 170 -1.11 -3.11 20.41
N LEU A 171 -0.36 -2.14 20.92
CA LEU A 171 0.85 -1.64 20.26
C LEU A 171 1.94 -2.73 20.08
N LEU A 172 1.92 -3.78 20.91
CA LEU A 172 2.80 -4.94 20.75
C LEU A 172 2.50 -5.72 19.46
N GLU A 173 1.32 -5.54 18.84
CA GLU A 173 1.02 -6.10 17.53
C GLU A 173 2.01 -5.59 16.46
N PHE A 174 2.58 -4.38 16.64
CA PHE A 174 3.61 -3.81 15.76
C PHE A 174 5.03 -4.34 16.01
N ALA A 175 5.23 -5.14 17.06
CA ALA A 175 6.51 -5.83 17.31
C ALA A 175 6.57 -7.22 16.64
N ARG A 176 5.50 -7.65 15.96
CA ARG A 176 5.45 -8.96 15.29
C ARG A 176 6.43 -9.03 14.11
N ALA A 177 6.88 -10.24 13.79
CA ALA A 177 7.84 -10.51 12.73
C ALA A 177 7.54 -9.82 11.38
N PRO A 178 6.29 -9.72 10.89
CA PRO A 178 5.99 -8.99 9.66
C PRO A 178 6.37 -7.50 9.70
N TYR A 179 6.19 -6.83 10.85
CA TYR A 179 6.57 -5.42 11.00
C TYR A 179 8.08 -5.22 11.13
N ILE A 180 8.78 -6.19 11.69
CA ILE A 180 10.25 -6.21 11.67
C ILE A 180 10.72 -6.40 10.22
N ALA A 181 10.15 -7.35 9.50
CA ALA A 181 10.50 -7.64 8.11
C ALA A 181 10.26 -6.44 7.19
N ILE A 182 9.12 -5.74 7.31
CA ILE A 182 8.86 -4.53 6.52
C ILE A 182 9.79 -3.39 6.91
N THR A 183 10.15 -3.26 8.19
CA THR A 183 11.12 -2.24 8.62
C THR A 183 12.48 -2.48 7.99
N VAL A 184 13.02 -3.71 8.12
CA VAL A 184 14.28 -4.10 7.51
C VAL A 184 14.22 -3.98 5.99
N GLY A 185 13.14 -4.45 5.37
CA GLY A 185 12.92 -4.39 3.93
C GLY A 185 12.88 -2.97 3.40
N THR A 186 12.21 -2.05 4.11
CA THR A 186 12.15 -0.64 3.74
C THR A 186 13.52 0.03 3.85
N VAL A 187 14.28 -0.26 4.91
CA VAL A 187 15.65 0.24 5.07
C VAL A 187 16.58 -0.34 4.00
N ALA A 188 16.45 -1.62 3.67
CA ALA A 188 17.19 -2.22 2.57
C ALA A 188 16.83 -1.56 1.22
N ALA A 189 15.54 -1.31 0.97
CA ALA A 189 15.06 -0.60 -0.20
C ALA A 189 15.59 0.84 -0.27
N TYR A 190 15.80 1.50 0.87
CA TYR A 190 16.48 2.79 0.94
C TYR A 190 17.87 2.75 0.33
N PHE A 191 18.70 1.82 0.80
CA PHE A 191 20.06 1.71 0.30
C PHE A 191 20.12 1.14 -1.12
N ALA A 192 19.16 0.30 -1.49
CA ALA A 192 19.05 -0.25 -2.83
C ALA A 192 18.39 0.70 -3.84
N HIS A 193 17.80 1.83 -3.42
CA HIS A 193 17.09 2.73 -4.32
C HIS A 193 17.92 3.16 -5.55
N PRO A 194 19.20 3.54 -5.41
CA PRO A 194 20.04 3.84 -6.57
C PRO A 194 20.29 2.64 -7.50
N LEU A 195 20.31 1.42 -6.95
CA LEU A 195 20.47 0.19 -7.72
C LEU A 195 19.18 -0.12 -8.52
N LEU A 196 18.01 0.14 -7.94
CA LEU A 196 16.73 0.02 -8.63
C LEU A 196 16.63 0.99 -9.81
N GLU A 197 17.05 2.24 -9.59
CA GLU A 197 17.16 3.24 -10.67
C GLU A 197 18.13 2.78 -11.76
N GLY A 198 19.33 2.34 -11.38
CA GLY A 198 20.32 1.83 -12.32
C GLY A 198 19.81 0.61 -13.12
N GLY A 199 19.19 -0.35 -12.45
CA GLY A 199 18.61 -1.53 -13.09
C GLY A 199 17.52 -1.19 -14.10
N ALA A 200 16.62 -0.26 -13.77
CA ALA A 200 15.59 0.22 -14.69
C ALA A 200 16.19 0.88 -15.94
N THR A 201 17.25 1.67 -15.78
CA THR A 201 17.92 2.32 -16.92
C THR A 201 18.59 1.33 -17.89
N LEU A 202 19.01 0.15 -17.41
CA LEU A 202 19.58 -0.90 -18.27
C LEU A 202 18.54 -1.52 -19.23
N LEU A 203 17.26 -1.50 -18.85
CA LEU A 203 16.18 -2.06 -19.65
C LEU A 203 15.78 -1.16 -20.83
N LYS A 204 16.03 0.17 -20.73
CA LYS A 204 15.86 1.17 -21.80
C LYS A 204 14.44 1.34 -22.36
N TRP A 205 13.41 0.87 -21.67
CA TRP A 205 11.99 1.06 -22.04
C TRP A 205 11.15 1.51 -20.85
#